data_AF-A0A450ZQN9-F1
#
_entry.id   AF-A0A450ZQN9-F1
#
_cell.length_a   1.000
_cell.length_b   1.000
_cell.length_c   1.000
_cell.angle_alpha   90.00
_cell.angle_beta   90.00
_cell.angle_gamma   90.00
#
_symmetry.space_group_name_H-M   'P 1'
#
loop_
_entity.id
_entity.type
_entity.pdbx_description
1 polymer ?
#
loop_
_entity_poly.entity_id
_entity_poly.type
_entity_poly.pdbx_seq_one_letter_code
_entity_poly.pdbx_strand_id
1 'polypeptide(L)'
;MVSFIGYPRSGKTTLIISLFAEIFAQRILRGVNIIPRGEETIKRVNEDIARLESSRELGPTTDQDLFSYRVEMLTGRNIFSRRYKIELGDFPGEASENLASEEPEWLHPTKYFQWALNADAFIFVIDLEYLSDFESDNAVKYKLAITSSFRAAWQKIKDHHYDGVRRLQDNPIVVVFTKADLLSYSEDSYSEKNMNNSPHLPRNYNKPIIIDSKEQKIMEKENQIKKYFRDVIEYFKSETNKFNIVFSSVFAKEKNDGIRFGMEALARSVLPK
;
A
#
# COMPACT_ATOMS: atom_id res chain seq x y z
N MET A 1 -2.05 -9.30 12.28
CA MET A 1 -1.49 -9.46 10.92
C MET A 1 -2.12 -8.42 9.99
N VAL A 2 -1.34 -7.80 9.10
CA VAL A 2 -1.86 -6.83 8.11
C VAL A 2 -1.47 -7.26 6.69
N SER A 3 -2.45 -7.46 5.81
CA SER A 3 -2.24 -7.97 4.45
C SER A 3 -2.24 -6.87 3.41
N PHE A 4 -1.21 -6.86 2.55
CA PHE A 4 -1.15 -6.01 1.36
C PHE A 4 -1.59 -6.83 0.14
N ILE A 5 -2.68 -6.41 -0.49
CA ILE A 5 -3.34 -7.06 -1.62
C ILE A 5 -3.30 -6.08 -2.80
N GLY A 6 -2.73 -6.49 -3.92
CA GLY A 6 -2.61 -5.62 -5.08
C GLY A 6 -1.81 -6.29 -6.19
N TYR A 7 -1.89 -5.70 -7.39
CA TYR A 7 -1.25 -6.23 -8.58
C TYR A 7 0.29 -6.25 -8.46
N PRO A 8 0.99 -7.06 -9.29
CA PRO A 8 2.43 -6.95 -9.44
C PRO A 8 2.86 -5.52 -9.73
N ARG A 9 4.03 -5.13 -9.22
CA ARG A 9 4.63 -3.80 -9.46
C ARG A 9 3.81 -2.59 -8.99
N SER A 10 2.70 -2.80 -8.26
CA SER A 10 1.89 -1.72 -7.67
C SER A 10 2.56 -0.97 -6.51
N GLY A 11 3.82 -1.29 -6.19
CA GLY A 11 4.58 -0.65 -5.13
C GLY A 11 4.35 -1.20 -3.71
N LYS A 12 3.78 -2.40 -3.54
CA LYS A 12 3.50 -3.00 -2.21
C LYS A 12 4.74 -3.10 -1.34
N THR A 13 5.80 -3.73 -1.84
CA THR A 13 7.09 -3.88 -1.15
C THR A 13 7.68 -2.54 -0.75
N THR A 14 7.75 -1.61 -1.69
CA THR A 14 8.24 -0.25 -1.45
C THR A 14 7.40 0.48 -0.40
N LEU A 15 6.08 0.31 -0.43
CA LEU A 15 5.15 0.87 0.55
C LEU A 15 5.38 0.28 1.96
N ILE A 16 5.50 -1.04 2.08
CA ILE A 16 5.76 -1.75 3.35
C ILE A 16 7.07 -1.26 3.97
N ILE A 17 8.13 -1.27 3.19
CA ILE A 17 9.47 -0.88 3.64
C ILE A 17 9.49 0.61 4.01
N SER A 18 8.85 1.45 3.21
CA SER A 18 8.75 2.87 3.51
C SER A 18 7.97 3.13 4.80
N LEU A 19 6.88 2.41 5.02
CA LEU A 19 6.11 2.48 6.27
C LEU A 19 7.02 2.13 7.46
N PHE A 20 7.80 1.06 7.36
CA PHE A 20 8.77 0.69 8.39
C PHE A 20 9.84 1.75 8.62
N ALA A 21 10.41 2.30 7.55
CA ALA A 21 11.40 3.36 7.64
C ALA A 21 10.89 4.54 8.47
N GLU A 22 9.66 5.00 8.20
CA GLU A 22 9.06 6.12 8.92
C GLU A 22 8.71 5.77 10.37
N ILE A 23 8.26 4.53 10.63
CA ILE A 23 7.97 4.03 11.98
C ILE A 23 9.24 3.97 12.83
N PHE A 24 10.31 3.33 12.32
CA PHE A 24 11.52 3.10 13.09
C PHE A 24 12.36 4.35 13.27
N ALA A 25 12.31 5.27 12.30
CA ALA A 25 12.87 6.61 12.47
C ALA A 25 12.06 7.48 13.45
N GLN A 26 10.97 6.97 14.04
CA GLN A 26 10.04 7.69 14.91
C GLN A 26 9.49 8.98 14.28
N ARG A 27 9.44 9.02 12.95
CA ARG A 27 8.90 10.16 12.18
C ARG A 27 7.38 10.16 12.26
N ILE A 28 6.77 8.97 12.23
CA ILE A 28 5.33 8.75 12.43
C ILE A 28 5.03 8.05 13.76
N LEU A 29 3.78 8.13 14.22
CA LEU A 29 3.31 7.48 15.45
C LEU A 29 4.11 7.87 16.70
N ARG A 30 4.48 9.15 16.81
CA ARG A 30 5.26 9.67 17.95
C ARG A 30 4.63 9.26 19.29
N GLY A 31 5.46 8.73 20.19
CA GLY A 31 5.04 8.24 21.50
C GLY A 31 4.58 6.76 21.53
N VAL A 32 4.55 6.08 20.39
CA VAL A 32 4.42 4.62 20.32
C VAL A 32 5.81 4.01 20.25
N ASN A 33 6.11 3.04 21.11
CA ASN A 33 7.36 2.30 21.03
C ASN A 33 7.18 1.09 20.10
N ILE A 34 7.91 1.07 18.98
CA ILE A 34 7.87 0.00 17.99
C ILE A 34 9.26 -0.59 17.84
N ILE A 35 9.37 -1.91 17.98
CA ILE A 35 10.63 -2.64 18.02
C ILE A 35 10.61 -3.73 16.93
N PRO A 36 11.56 -3.74 15.97
CA PRO A 36 11.67 -4.82 15.01
C PRO A 36 12.08 -6.13 15.70
N ARG A 37 11.52 -7.25 15.23
CA ARG A 37 11.78 -8.58 15.78
C ARG A 37 12.21 -9.54 14.68
N GLY A 38 13.24 -10.34 14.96
CA GLY A 38 13.81 -11.28 14.00
C GLY A 38 14.99 -10.70 13.24
N GLU A 39 16.06 -11.47 13.13
CA GLU A 39 17.33 -11.07 12.53
C GLU A 39 17.15 -10.58 11.08
N GLU A 40 16.38 -11.32 10.29
CA GLU A 40 16.10 -10.96 8.90
C GLU A 40 15.28 -9.68 8.76
N THR A 41 14.29 -9.44 9.65
CA THR A 41 13.54 -8.17 9.66
C THR A 41 14.47 -7.01 9.98
N ILE A 42 15.34 -7.15 10.97
CA ILE A 42 16.30 -6.10 11.35
C ILE A 42 17.26 -5.81 10.20
N LYS A 43 17.79 -6.85 9.56
CA LYS A 43 18.72 -6.72 8.43
C LYS A 43 18.08 -6.02 7.24
N ARG A 44 16.94 -6.53 6.74
CA ARG A 44 16.24 -5.94 5.58
C ARG A 44 15.81 -4.52 5.83
N VAL A 45 15.21 -4.24 6.99
CA VAL A 45 14.81 -2.88 7.36
C VAL A 45 16.01 -1.93 7.31
N ASN A 46 17.16 -2.30 7.87
CA ASN A 46 18.34 -1.42 7.85
C ASN A 46 18.91 -1.22 6.43
N GLU A 47 19.01 -2.29 5.64
CA GLU A 47 19.51 -2.23 4.26
C GLU A 47 18.59 -1.43 3.35
N ASP A 48 17.28 -1.65 3.46
CA ASP A 48 16.30 -1.02 2.59
C ASP A 48 15.98 0.42 3.01
N ILE A 49 16.04 0.75 4.31
CA ILE A 49 16.05 2.15 4.76
C ILE A 49 17.20 2.89 4.11
N ALA A 50 18.42 2.34 4.13
CA ALA A 50 19.58 2.99 3.53
C ALA A 50 19.38 3.22 2.02
N ARG A 51 18.79 2.25 1.31
CA ARG A 51 18.45 2.40 -0.12
C ARG A 51 17.42 3.51 -0.36
N LEU A 52 16.34 3.53 0.41
CA LEU A 52 15.30 4.55 0.29
C LEU A 52 15.79 5.95 0.69
N GLU A 53 16.68 6.06 1.68
CA GLU A 53 17.31 7.34 2.06
C GLU A 53 18.29 7.83 0.98
N SER A 54 18.89 6.91 0.23
CA SER A 54 19.68 7.23 -0.97
C SER A 54 18.83 7.46 -2.22
N SER A 55 17.50 7.57 -2.09
CA SER A 55 16.58 7.85 -3.20
C SER A 55 16.61 6.79 -4.32
N ARG A 56 16.93 5.54 -3.97
CA ARG A 56 16.93 4.41 -4.91
C ARG A 56 15.66 3.59 -4.77
N GLU A 57 15.11 3.17 -5.91
CA GLU A 57 14.01 2.20 -5.94
C GLU A 57 14.47 0.87 -5.36
N LEU A 58 13.54 0.22 -4.67
CA LEU A 58 13.69 -1.18 -4.30
C LEU A 58 13.25 -1.98 -5.54
N GLY A 59 14.11 -2.88 -6.00
CA GLY A 59 13.74 -3.81 -7.08
C GLY A 59 12.50 -4.62 -6.70
N PRO A 60 11.78 -5.20 -7.68
CA PRO A 60 10.69 -6.11 -7.37
C PRO A 60 11.18 -7.27 -6.49
N THR A 61 10.34 -7.75 -5.58
CA THR A 61 10.65 -8.92 -4.76
C THR A 61 10.77 -10.16 -5.67
N THR A 62 12.00 -10.60 -5.89
CA THR A 62 12.36 -11.76 -6.75
C THR A 62 12.45 -13.08 -5.98
N ASP A 63 12.47 -13.03 -4.65
CA ASP A 63 12.70 -14.23 -3.84
C ASP A 63 11.42 -15.04 -3.64
N GLN A 64 11.54 -16.34 -3.86
CA GLN A 64 10.47 -17.34 -3.77
C GLN A 64 9.95 -17.59 -2.34
N ASP A 65 10.53 -16.92 -1.34
CA ASP A 65 10.16 -17.11 0.07
C ASP A 65 9.34 -15.95 0.64
N LEU A 66 8.17 -16.33 1.15
CA LEU A 66 7.24 -15.53 1.95
C LEU A 66 8.00 -14.79 3.08
N PHE A 67 8.15 -13.47 2.98
CA PHE A 67 8.77 -12.69 4.05
C PHE A 67 7.73 -11.89 4.84
N SER A 68 7.66 -12.15 6.15
CA SER A 68 6.86 -11.36 7.08
C SER A 68 7.77 -10.43 7.89
N TYR A 69 7.58 -9.13 7.76
CA TYR A 69 8.18 -8.18 8.69
C TYR A 69 7.47 -8.28 10.04
N ARG A 70 8.22 -8.49 11.12
CA ARG A 70 7.67 -8.65 12.47
C ARG A 70 8.05 -7.47 13.34
N VAL A 71 7.05 -6.88 13.98
CA VAL A 71 7.26 -5.79 14.93
C VAL A 71 6.45 -5.99 16.20
N GLU A 72 7.02 -5.54 17.30
CA GLU A 72 6.33 -5.41 18.57
C GLU A 72 5.98 -3.95 18.80
N MET A 73 4.72 -3.66 19.07
CA MET A 73 4.21 -2.31 19.31
C MET A 73 3.66 -2.20 20.73
N LEU A 74 4.11 -1.19 21.46
CA LEU A 74 3.63 -0.85 22.79
C LEU A 74 2.81 0.44 22.71
N THR A 75 1.51 0.36 23.01
CA THR A 75 0.61 1.53 23.09
C THR A 75 0.21 1.80 24.53
N GLY A 76 -0.13 3.06 24.85
CA GLY A 76 -0.60 3.47 26.18
C GLY A 76 0.50 4.05 27.10
N ARG A 77 0.08 4.61 28.25
CA ARG A 77 0.97 5.19 29.27
C ARG A 77 1.08 4.26 30.48
N ASN A 78 2.31 4.00 30.92
CA ASN A 78 2.70 3.26 32.13
C ASN A 78 1.91 1.95 32.36
N ILE A 79 0.83 2.01 33.13
CA ILE A 79 0.15 0.85 33.74
C ILE A 79 -0.93 0.24 32.83
N PHE A 80 -1.40 0.98 31.81
CA PHE A 80 -2.35 0.48 30.80
C PHE A 80 -1.68 0.19 29.46
N SER A 81 -0.36 -0.07 29.48
CA SER A 81 0.36 -0.35 28.25
C SER A 81 -0.08 -1.70 27.65
N ARG A 82 -0.41 -1.70 26.36
CA ARG A 82 -0.76 -2.90 25.61
C ARG A 82 0.35 -3.23 24.64
N ARG A 83 0.67 -4.52 24.56
CA ARG A 83 1.70 -5.05 23.68
C ARG A 83 1.05 -5.81 22.53
N TYR A 84 1.35 -5.40 21.31
CA TYR A 84 0.86 -6.03 20.10
C TYR A 84 2.03 -6.63 19.33
N LYS A 85 1.84 -7.85 18.84
CA LYS A 85 2.71 -8.46 17.83
C LYS A 85 2.07 -8.21 16.47
N ILE A 86 2.74 -7.47 15.62
CA ILE A 86 2.28 -7.15 14.29
C ILE A 86 3.20 -7.86 13.29
N GLU A 87 2.57 -8.51 12.34
CA GLU A 87 3.23 -9.09 11.18
C GLU A 87 2.66 -8.40 9.95
N LEU A 88 3.53 -7.87 9.09
CA LEU A 88 3.20 -7.34 7.77
C LEU A 88 3.80 -8.28 6.73
N GLY A 89 2.95 -8.86 5.89
CA GLY A 89 3.40 -9.75 4.82
C GLY A 89 3.76 -8.97 3.57
N ASP A 90 4.97 -9.20 3.03
CA ASP A 90 5.40 -8.73 1.71
C ASP A 90 5.55 -9.93 0.78
N PHE A 91 5.01 -9.83 -0.44
CA PHE A 91 4.82 -10.99 -1.30
C PHE A 91 5.24 -10.71 -2.74
N PRO A 92 5.93 -11.67 -3.39
CA PRO A 92 6.49 -11.50 -4.72
C PRO A 92 5.40 -11.27 -5.77
N GLY A 93 5.71 -10.38 -6.72
CA GLY A 93 4.81 -10.01 -7.81
C GLY A 93 4.76 -10.99 -8.97
N GLU A 94 5.57 -12.06 -8.95
CA GLU A 94 5.77 -12.92 -10.13
C GLU A 94 4.69 -14.01 -10.30
N ALA A 95 3.85 -14.26 -9.30
CA ALA A 95 2.76 -15.25 -9.42
C ALA A 95 1.54 -14.76 -10.23
N SER A 96 1.55 -13.54 -10.78
CA SER A 96 0.37 -12.93 -11.40
C SER A 96 0.53 -12.59 -12.89
N GLU A 97 1.54 -13.07 -13.60
CA GLU A 97 1.63 -12.87 -15.06
C GLU A 97 0.45 -13.53 -15.83
N ASN A 98 -0.36 -14.37 -15.18
CA ASN A 98 -1.57 -14.99 -15.76
C ASN A 98 -2.86 -14.15 -15.60
N LEU A 99 -2.74 -12.83 -15.46
CA LEU A 99 -3.86 -11.89 -15.22
C LEU A 99 -4.89 -11.76 -16.35
N ALA A 100 -4.77 -12.52 -17.43
CA ALA A 100 -5.68 -12.51 -18.59
C ALA A 100 -6.51 -13.79 -18.77
N SER A 101 -6.36 -14.82 -17.93
CA SER A 101 -7.20 -16.02 -18.03
C SER A 101 -8.50 -15.84 -17.22
N GLU A 102 -9.63 -16.14 -17.86
CA GLU A 102 -11.01 -15.91 -17.40
C GLU A 102 -11.44 -16.68 -16.13
N GLU A 103 -10.52 -17.38 -15.46
CA GLU A 103 -10.74 -17.98 -14.15
C GLU A 103 -9.65 -17.53 -13.16
N PRO A 104 -10.01 -16.83 -12.06
CA PRO A 104 -9.04 -16.42 -11.06
C PRO A 104 -8.72 -17.59 -10.13
N GLU A 105 -8.02 -18.60 -10.63
CA GLU A 105 -7.29 -19.61 -9.84
C GLU A 105 -6.16 -18.98 -8.98
N TRP A 106 -5.93 -17.67 -9.17
CA TRP A 106 -4.71 -16.93 -8.89
C TRP A 106 -4.14 -16.92 -7.46
N LEU A 107 -4.79 -17.52 -6.45
CA LEU A 107 -4.35 -17.37 -5.04
C LEU A 107 -4.57 -18.57 -4.12
N HIS A 108 -5.50 -19.48 -4.42
CA HIS A 108 -5.96 -20.50 -3.46
C HIS A 108 -4.89 -21.46 -2.89
N PRO A 109 -3.91 -21.93 -3.68
CA PRO A 109 -2.89 -22.84 -3.17
C PRO A 109 -1.69 -22.11 -2.55
N THR A 110 -1.60 -20.78 -2.67
CA THR A 110 -0.41 -20.05 -2.24
C THR A 110 -0.41 -19.88 -0.71
N LYS A 111 0.76 -20.08 -0.07
CA LYS A 111 0.96 -19.70 1.33
C LYS A 111 0.61 -18.23 1.60
N TYR A 112 0.73 -17.38 0.56
CA TYR A 112 0.32 -15.98 0.59
C TYR A 112 -1.16 -15.82 0.93
N PHE A 113 -2.06 -16.48 0.19
CA PHE A 113 -3.48 -16.28 0.43
C PHE A 113 -3.91 -16.83 1.78
N GLN A 114 -3.32 -17.94 2.25
CA GLN A 114 -3.54 -18.44 3.61
C GLN A 114 -3.16 -17.40 4.68
N TRP A 115 -2.11 -16.63 4.46
CA TRP A 115 -1.73 -15.54 5.36
C TRP A 115 -2.73 -14.37 5.29
N ALA A 116 -3.14 -13.97 4.08
CA ALA A 116 -4.15 -12.93 3.88
C ALA A 116 -5.51 -13.31 4.49
N LEU A 117 -5.93 -14.58 4.38
CA LEU A 117 -7.16 -15.10 4.98
C LEU A 117 -7.18 -14.91 6.50
N ASN A 118 -6.03 -14.96 7.17
CA ASN A 118 -5.96 -14.82 8.62
C ASN A 118 -5.71 -13.37 9.10
N ALA A 119 -5.58 -12.40 8.20
CA ALA A 119 -5.22 -11.02 8.55
C ALA A 119 -6.29 -10.29 9.38
N ASP A 120 -5.84 -9.38 10.25
CA ASP A 120 -6.67 -8.51 11.09
C ASP A 120 -7.00 -7.18 10.40
N ALA A 121 -6.22 -6.80 9.40
CA ALA A 121 -6.42 -5.61 8.58
C ALA A 121 -5.99 -5.88 7.13
N PHE A 122 -6.67 -5.24 6.19
CA PHE A 122 -6.52 -5.47 4.76
C PHE A 122 -6.21 -4.15 4.05
N ILE A 123 -5.13 -4.12 3.29
CA ILE A 123 -4.69 -2.98 2.51
C ILE A 123 -4.77 -3.37 1.03
N PHE A 124 -5.66 -2.73 0.29
CA PHE A 124 -5.82 -2.89 -1.15
C PHE A 124 -5.05 -1.80 -1.89
N VAL A 125 -4.04 -2.18 -2.67
CA VAL A 125 -3.07 -1.27 -3.28
C VAL A 125 -3.39 -1.05 -4.75
N ILE A 126 -3.63 0.20 -5.13
CA ILE A 126 -3.90 0.67 -6.50
C ILE A 126 -2.74 1.57 -6.94
N ASP A 127 -2.20 1.29 -8.11
CA ASP A 127 -1.08 2.02 -8.69
C ASP A 127 -1.56 3.17 -9.57
N LEU A 128 -1.16 4.40 -9.24
CA LEU A 128 -1.56 5.58 -10.00
C LEU A 128 -0.83 5.74 -11.34
N GLU A 129 0.24 4.98 -11.61
CA GLU A 129 1.01 5.10 -12.85
C GLU A 129 0.19 4.74 -14.09
N TYR A 130 -0.77 3.81 -13.96
CA TYR A 130 -1.66 3.39 -15.05
C TYR A 130 -2.82 4.37 -15.31
N LEU A 131 -2.86 5.50 -14.61
CA LEU A 131 -4.00 6.41 -14.57
C LEU A 131 -3.64 7.84 -15.02
N SER A 132 -2.62 7.98 -15.87
CA SER A 132 -2.25 9.28 -16.44
C SER A 132 -3.37 9.89 -17.29
N ASP A 133 -4.20 9.05 -17.91
CA ASP A 133 -5.39 9.43 -18.66
C ASP A 133 -6.51 8.44 -18.34
N PHE A 134 -7.57 8.90 -17.66
CA PHE A 134 -8.69 8.07 -17.22
C PHE A 134 -9.55 7.54 -18.37
N GLU A 135 -9.49 8.17 -19.55
CA GLU A 135 -10.27 7.79 -20.73
C GLU A 135 -9.50 6.80 -21.62
N SER A 136 -8.19 6.65 -21.39
CA SER A 136 -7.38 5.70 -22.13
C SER A 136 -7.83 4.24 -21.93
N ASP A 137 -7.76 3.44 -22.99
CA ASP A 137 -8.07 2.00 -22.94
C ASP A 137 -7.29 1.27 -21.84
N ASN A 138 -6.05 1.69 -21.59
CA ASN A 138 -5.20 1.10 -20.56
C ASN A 138 -5.73 1.39 -19.15
N ALA A 139 -6.13 2.63 -18.86
CA ALA A 139 -6.70 3.00 -17.57
C ALA A 139 -8.04 2.29 -17.32
N VAL A 140 -8.89 2.22 -18.36
CA VAL A 140 -10.19 1.52 -18.30
C VAL A 140 -9.99 0.02 -18.02
N LYS A 141 -9.10 -0.65 -18.77
CA LYS A 141 -8.76 -2.07 -18.54
C LYS A 141 -8.20 -2.29 -17.15
N TYR A 142 -7.28 -1.43 -16.70
CA TYR A 142 -6.71 -1.50 -15.36
C TYR A 142 -7.77 -1.37 -14.27
N LYS A 143 -8.67 -0.38 -14.37
CA LYS A 143 -9.78 -0.20 -13.43
C LYS A 143 -10.69 -1.43 -13.36
N LEU A 144 -11.09 -1.98 -14.51
CA LEU A 144 -11.96 -3.16 -14.56
C LEU A 144 -11.29 -4.36 -13.90
N ALA A 145 -10.01 -4.60 -14.19
CA ALA A 145 -9.23 -5.69 -13.63
C ALA A 145 -9.06 -5.55 -12.10
N ILE A 146 -8.73 -4.35 -11.61
CA ILE A 146 -8.67 -4.04 -10.17
C ILE A 146 -10.02 -4.31 -9.51
N THR A 147 -11.12 -3.84 -10.12
CA THR A 147 -12.46 -3.98 -9.57
C THR A 147 -12.88 -5.43 -9.42
N SER A 148 -12.70 -6.25 -10.47
CA SER A 148 -13.06 -7.68 -10.43
C SER A 148 -12.19 -8.43 -9.42
N SER A 149 -10.87 -8.23 -9.47
CA SER A 149 -9.92 -8.94 -8.63
C SER A 149 -10.07 -8.61 -7.15
N PHE A 150 -10.33 -7.34 -6.81
CA PHE A 150 -10.52 -6.93 -5.41
C PHE A 150 -11.83 -7.49 -4.83
N ARG A 151 -12.91 -7.49 -5.63
CA ARG A 151 -14.18 -8.11 -5.23
C ARG A 151 -14.02 -9.60 -5.00
N ALA A 152 -13.38 -10.31 -5.95
CA ALA A 152 -13.12 -11.73 -5.85
C ALA A 152 -12.22 -12.08 -4.64
N ALA A 153 -11.16 -11.31 -4.40
CA ALA A 153 -10.30 -11.50 -3.24
C ALA A 153 -11.08 -11.33 -1.92
N TRP A 154 -11.93 -10.30 -1.83
CA TRP A 154 -12.75 -10.08 -0.64
C TRP A 154 -13.82 -11.14 -0.43
N GLN A 155 -14.51 -11.58 -1.49
CA GLN A 155 -15.46 -12.68 -1.41
C GLN A 155 -14.82 -13.94 -0.84
N LYS A 156 -13.64 -14.32 -1.32
CA LYS A 156 -12.90 -15.46 -0.79
C LYS A 156 -12.50 -15.30 0.69
N ILE A 157 -12.14 -14.09 1.12
CA ILE A 157 -11.90 -13.78 2.54
C ILE A 157 -13.18 -13.99 3.34
N LYS A 158 -14.33 -13.51 2.83
CA LYS A 158 -15.63 -13.72 3.47
C LYS A 158 -16.00 -15.19 3.56
N ASP A 159 -15.86 -15.95 2.48
CA ASP A 159 -16.18 -17.37 2.43
C ASP A 159 -15.36 -18.17 3.45
N HIS A 160 -14.07 -17.83 3.62
CA HIS A 160 -13.22 -18.45 4.63
C HIS A 160 -13.67 -18.19 6.08
N HIS A 161 -14.29 -17.03 6.35
CA HIS A 161 -14.81 -16.67 7.66
C HIS A 161 -16.34 -16.85 7.78
N TYR A 162 -17.00 -17.43 6.77
CA TYR A 162 -18.46 -17.52 6.69
C TYR A 162 -19.05 -18.27 7.89
N ASP A 163 -18.40 -19.38 8.27
CA ASP A 163 -18.78 -20.20 9.43
C ASP A 163 -18.11 -19.74 10.74
N GLY A 164 -17.34 -18.64 10.70
CA GLY A 164 -16.42 -18.24 11.76
C GLY A 164 -17.03 -17.29 12.81
N VAL A 165 -16.46 -17.32 14.01
CA VAL A 165 -16.73 -16.37 15.11
C VAL A 165 -16.26 -14.93 14.78
N ARG A 166 -15.42 -14.78 13.75
CA ARG A 166 -14.74 -13.52 13.42
C ARG A 166 -15.62 -12.60 12.58
N ARG A 167 -15.98 -11.44 13.15
CA ARG A 167 -16.75 -10.41 12.45
C ARG A 167 -15.84 -9.56 11.56
N LEU A 168 -15.78 -9.87 10.26
CA LEU A 168 -14.97 -9.11 9.30
C LEU A 168 -15.34 -7.62 9.21
N GLN A 169 -16.58 -7.25 9.56
CA GLN A 169 -17.04 -5.86 9.61
C GLN A 169 -16.24 -4.98 10.60
N ASP A 170 -15.56 -5.59 11.57
CA ASP A 170 -14.73 -4.89 12.55
C ASP A 170 -13.26 -4.79 12.12
N ASN A 171 -12.86 -5.47 11.05
CA ASN A 171 -11.49 -5.45 10.53
C ASN A 171 -11.28 -4.22 9.65
N PRO A 172 -10.19 -3.45 9.82
CA PRO A 172 -9.88 -2.34 8.93
C PRO A 172 -9.68 -2.78 7.48
N ILE A 173 -10.29 -2.04 6.56
CA ILE A 173 -10.02 -2.13 5.13
C ILE A 173 -9.52 -0.76 4.66
N VAL A 174 -8.37 -0.73 3.99
CA VAL A 174 -7.77 0.50 3.49
C VAL A 174 -7.54 0.34 1.99
N VAL A 175 -8.06 1.28 1.20
CA VAL A 175 -7.65 1.42 -0.20
C VAL A 175 -6.51 2.44 -0.27
N VAL A 176 -5.35 2.00 -0.73
CA VAL A 176 -4.15 2.82 -0.85
C VAL A 176 -3.84 3.07 -2.31
N PHE A 177 -3.84 4.33 -2.71
CA PHE A 177 -3.34 4.78 -3.99
C PHE A 177 -1.84 5.09 -3.86
N THR A 178 -0.98 4.29 -4.49
CA THR A 178 0.48 4.46 -4.47
C THR A 178 0.96 5.37 -5.59
N LYS A 179 2.20 5.87 -5.48
CA LYS A 179 2.81 6.83 -6.42
C LYS A 179 2.02 8.13 -6.50
N ALA A 180 1.54 8.62 -5.36
CA ALA A 180 0.81 9.90 -5.28
C ALA A 180 1.67 11.13 -5.64
N ASP A 181 2.99 11.00 -5.76
CA ASP A 181 3.86 12.01 -6.36
C ASP A 181 3.47 12.34 -7.81
N LEU A 182 2.83 11.40 -8.51
CA LEU A 182 2.27 11.62 -9.84
C LEU A 182 1.21 12.73 -9.87
N LEU A 183 0.55 13.01 -8.74
CA LEU A 183 -0.47 14.06 -8.64
C LEU A 183 0.12 15.46 -8.73
N SER A 184 1.38 15.66 -8.34
CA SER A 184 2.03 16.97 -8.34
C SER A 184 2.56 17.41 -9.71
N TYR A 185 2.66 16.50 -10.67
CA TYR A 185 3.10 16.84 -12.02
C TYR A 185 1.98 17.59 -12.77
N SER A 186 2.33 18.70 -13.43
CA SER A 186 1.46 19.35 -14.41
C SER A 186 1.41 18.51 -15.69
N GLU A 187 0.29 18.56 -16.42
CA GLU A 187 0.14 17.90 -17.73
C GLU A 187 1.25 18.33 -18.70
N ASP A 188 1.72 19.59 -18.61
CA ASP A 188 2.84 20.12 -19.40
C ASP A 188 4.21 19.45 -19.14
N SER A 189 4.39 18.83 -17.97
CA SER A 189 5.65 18.14 -17.63
C SER A 189 5.69 16.68 -18.10
N TYR A 190 4.54 16.13 -18.48
CA TYR A 190 4.43 14.79 -19.07
C TYR A 190 4.73 14.81 -20.57
N SER A 191 4.37 15.88 -21.28
CA SER A 191 4.64 16.07 -22.72
C SER A 191 6.13 16.20 -23.05
N GLU A 192 6.95 16.80 -22.19
CA GLU A 192 8.41 16.89 -22.42
C GLU A 192 9.17 15.58 -22.17
N LYS A 193 8.64 14.65 -21.36
CA LYS A 193 9.32 13.38 -21.06
C LYS A 193 8.90 12.21 -21.95
N ASN A 194 7.76 12.32 -22.63
CA ASN A 194 7.23 11.27 -23.50
C ASN A 194 7.93 11.16 -24.87
N MET A 195 8.92 12.00 -25.19
CA MET A 195 9.64 11.86 -26.47
C MET A 195 10.85 10.91 -26.45
N ASN A 196 11.38 10.45 -25.30
CA ASN A 196 12.60 9.62 -25.33
C ASN A 196 12.79 8.58 -24.20
N ASN A 197 11.90 8.44 -23.21
CA ASN A 197 12.14 7.50 -22.12
C ASN A 197 11.05 6.44 -22.03
N SER A 198 11.48 5.18 -22.17
CA SER A 198 10.69 3.99 -21.85
C SER A 198 10.02 4.11 -20.47
N PRO A 199 8.76 3.69 -20.30
CA PRO A 199 8.01 3.75 -19.03
C PRO A 199 8.60 2.91 -17.88
N HIS A 200 9.80 2.37 -18.04
CA HIS A 200 10.50 1.52 -17.07
C HIS A 200 11.88 2.06 -16.65
N LEU A 201 12.24 3.29 -17.02
CA LEU A 201 13.49 3.89 -16.54
C LEU A 201 13.34 4.35 -15.07
N PRO A 202 14.27 3.97 -14.16
CA PRO A 202 14.25 4.40 -12.77
C PRO A 202 14.26 5.92 -12.71
N ARG A 203 13.27 6.53 -12.04
CA ARG A 203 13.27 7.98 -11.86
C ARG A 203 14.39 8.36 -10.91
N ASN A 204 15.06 9.49 -11.19
CA ASN A 204 16.09 10.01 -10.31
C ASN A 204 15.43 10.76 -9.14
N TYR A 205 15.30 10.10 -7.99
CA TYR A 205 14.65 10.67 -6.80
C TYR A 205 15.61 11.48 -5.91
N ASN A 206 16.78 11.91 -6.39
CA ASN A 206 17.77 12.65 -5.59
C ASN A 206 17.23 13.93 -4.93
N LYS A 207 16.04 14.41 -5.32
CA LYS A 207 15.26 15.40 -4.57
C LYS A 207 13.83 14.89 -4.39
N PRO A 208 13.34 14.67 -3.16
CA PRO A 208 11.96 14.25 -2.93
C PRO A 208 11.00 15.36 -3.34
N ILE A 209 9.86 14.98 -3.92
CA ILE A 209 8.79 15.92 -4.26
C ILE A 209 8.12 16.38 -2.98
N ILE A 210 7.84 17.67 -2.85
CA ILE A 210 7.08 18.21 -1.72
C ILE A 210 5.62 18.31 -2.14
N ILE A 211 4.75 17.61 -1.42
CA ILE A 211 3.29 17.66 -1.59
C ILE A 211 2.70 18.43 -0.42
N ASP A 212 1.84 19.40 -0.72
CA ASP A 212 0.97 20.01 0.26
C ASP A 212 -0.41 19.34 0.14
N SER A 213 -0.75 18.46 1.09
CA SER A 213 -2.04 17.74 1.10
C SER A 213 -3.25 18.68 1.09
N LYS A 214 -3.06 19.95 1.49
CA LYS A 214 -4.10 20.97 1.53
C LYS A 214 -4.14 21.83 0.26
N GLU A 215 -3.23 21.62 -0.68
CA GLU A 215 -3.26 22.30 -1.96
C GLU A 215 -4.49 21.87 -2.75
N GLN A 216 -5.28 22.84 -3.18
CA GLN A 216 -6.56 22.60 -3.85
C GLN A 216 -6.40 21.69 -5.08
N LYS A 217 -5.33 21.87 -5.87
CA LYS A 217 -5.04 21.06 -7.05
C LYS A 217 -4.82 19.58 -6.73
N ILE A 218 -4.13 19.29 -5.61
CA ILE A 218 -3.91 17.91 -5.14
C ILE A 218 -5.24 17.31 -4.70
N MET A 219 -6.03 18.05 -3.90
CA MET A 219 -7.35 17.61 -3.45
C MET A 219 -8.32 17.33 -4.61
N GLU A 220 -8.31 18.18 -5.65
CA GLU A 220 -9.12 17.98 -6.86
C GLU A 220 -8.75 16.70 -7.59
N LYS A 221 -7.45 16.43 -7.80
CA LYS A 221 -6.98 15.18 -8.42
C LYS A 221 -7.32 13.95 -7.58
N GLU A 222 -7.14 14.00 -6.27
CA GLU A 222 -7.58 12.91 -5.39
C GLU A 222 -9.08 12.64 -5.52
N ASN A 223 -9.90 13.68 -5.58
CA ASN A 223 -11.35 13.56 -5.72
C ASN A 223 -11.74 12.97 -7.08
N GLN A 224 -11.04 13.33 -8.15
CA GLN A 224 -11.22 12.70 -9.46
C GLN A 224 -10.91 11.20 -9.41
N ILE A 225 -9.80 10.80 -8.78
CA ILE A 225 -9.42 9.38 -8.62
C ILE A 225 -10.45 8.63 -7.77
N LYS A 226 -10.89 9.22 -6.65
CA LYS A 226 -11.95 8.65 -5.79
C LYS A 226 -13.25 8.45 -6.59
N LYS A 227 -13.62 9.40 -7.44
CA LYS A 227 -14.79 9.29 -8.32
C LYS A 227 -14.58 8.20 -9.38
N TYR A 228 -13.39 8.10 -9.95
CA TYR A 228 -13.06 7.08 -10.94
C TYR A 228 -13.16 5.65 -10.36
N PHE A 229 -12.71 5.45 -9.12
CA PHE A 229 -12.80 4.17 -8.39
C PHE A 229 -14.01 4.03 -7.45
N ARG A 230 -15.06 4.84 -7.65
CA ARG A 230 -16.23 4.87 -6.76
C ARG A 230 -16.82 3.49 -6.49
N ASP A 231 -16.89 2.63 -7.50
CA ASP A 231 -17.55 1.32 -7.39
C ASP A 231 -16.78 0.32 -6.50
N VAL A 232 -15.46 0.47 -6.40
CA VAL A 232 -14.61 -0.31 -5.49
C VAL A 232 -14.63 0.29 -4.09
N ILE A 233 -14.58 1.63 -4.01
CA ILE A 233 -14.61 2.38 -2.75
C ILE A 233 -15.92 2.11 -2.01
N GLU A 234 -17.07 2.28 -2.67
CA GLU A 234 -18.38 2.06 -2.05
C GLU A 234 -18.61 0.59 -1.72
N TYR A 235 -18.07 -0.33 -2.51
CA TYR A 235 -18.07 -1.76 -2.18
C TYR A 235 -17.33 -2.01 -0.85
N PHE A 236 -16.08 -1.58 -0.68
CA PHE A 236 -15.37 -1.85 0.57
C PHE A 236 -15.93 -1.08 1.76
N LYS A 237 -16.46 0.12 1.52
CA LYS A 237 -17.11 0.92 2.55
C LYS A 237 -18.37 0.25 3.12
N SER A 238 -19.09 -0.56 2.32
CA SER A 238 -20.23 -1.34 2.83
C SER A 238 -19.83 -2.62 3.56
N GLU A 239 -18.57 -3.05 3.44
CA GLU A 239 -18.07 -4.32 3.98
C GLU A 239 -17.41 -4.18 5.36
N THR A 240 -17.07 -2.96 5.79
CA THR A 240 -16.45 -2.71 7.11
C THR A 240 -16.88 -1.37 7.72
N ASN A 241 -16.90 -1.31 9.05
CA ASN A 241 -17.07 -0.07 9.82
C ASN A 241 -15.78 0.75 9.93
N LYS A 242 -14.64 0.20 9.49
CA LYS A 242 -13.30 0.80 9.60
C LYS A 242 -12.65 0.96 8.24
N PHE A 243 -13.36 1.64 7.33
CA PHE A 243 -12.89 1.89 5.97
C PHE A 243 -12.10 3.20 5.88
N ASN A 244 -10.94 3.18 5.23
CA ASN A 244 -10.15 4.38 4.94
C ASN A 244 -9.62 4.38 3.50
N ILE A 245 -9.37 5.58 2.97
CA ILE A 245 -8.69 5.80 1.70
C ILE A 245 -7.43 6.60 1.99
N VAL A 246 -6.29 6.15 1.46
CA VAL A 246 -5.00 6.82 1.64
C VAL A 246 -4.32 7.01 0.30
N PHE A 247 -3.84 8.21 0.03
CA PHE A 247 -2.90 8.49 -1.06
C PHE A 247 -1.51 8.47 -0.46
N SER A 248 -0.59 7.74 -1.08
CA SER A 248 0.75 7.56 -0.54
C SER A 248 1.82 7.65 -1.62
N SER A 249 2.97 8.20 -1.25
CA SER A 249 4.16 8.15 -2.08
C SER A 249 5.39 7.97 -1.21
N VAL A 250 6.28 7.08 -1.65
CA VAL A 250 7.57 6.84 -1.01
C VAL A 250 8.58 7.94 -1.36
N PHE A 251 8.36 8.61 -2.50
CA PHE A 251 9.26 9.60 -3.07
C PHE A 251 8.79 11.05 -2.92
N ALA A 252 7.59 11.24 -2.38
CA ALA A 252 7.14 12.55 -1.93
C ALA A 252 7.09 12.66 -0.40
N LYS A 253 7.27 13.88 0.07
CA LYS A 253 7.14 14.28 1.47
C LYS A 253 6.02 15.30 1.63
N GLU A 254 5.30 15.19 2.73
CA GLU A 254 4.34 16.20 3.16
C GLU A 254 5.08 17.49 3.53
N LYS A 255 4.57 18.62 3.06
CA LYS A 255 5.17 19.94 3.27
C LYS A 255 5.27 20.34 4.74
N ASN A 256 4.31 19.91 5.56
CA ASN A 256 4.15 20.39 6.93
C ASN A 256 5.12 19.75 7.93
N ASP A 257 5.47 18.49 7.74
CA ASP A 257 6.27 17.70 8.70
C ASP A 257 7.47 16.98 8.06
N GLY A 258 7.60 17.01 6.73
CA GLY A 258 8.67 16.34 6.00
C GLY A 258 8.58 14.81 6.02
N ILE A 259 7.48 14.26 6.52
CA ILE A 259 7.19 12.81 6.55
C ILE A 259 6.83 12.37 5.15
N ARG A 260 7.16 11.15 4.77
CA ARG A 260 6.72 10.59 3.48
C ARG A 260 5.19 10.63 3.35
N PHE A 261 4.73 11.12 2.20
CA PHE A 261 3.34 11.44 1.96
C PHE A 261 2.43 10.21 2.19
N GLY A 262 1.41 10.38 3.02
CA GLY A 262 0.41 9.35 3.34
C GLY A 262 0.85 8.26 4.33
N MET A 263 2.12 8.19 4.74
CA MET A 263 2.61 7.08 5.58
C MET A 263 2.00 7.08 6.98
N GLU A 264 1.84 8.24 7.61
CA GLU A 264 1.19 8.33 8.92
C GLU A 264 -0.28 7.93 8.86
N ALA A 265 -1.01 8.40 7.83
CA ALA A 265 -2.41 8.05 7.62
C ALA A 265 -2.58 6.55 7.39
N LEU A 266 -1.70 5.93 6.60
CA LEU A 266 -1.70 4.47 6.40
C LEU A 266 -1.48 3.74 7.72
N ALA A 267 -0.44 4.11 8.47
CA ALA A 267 -0.09 3.46 9.73
C ALA A 267 -1.26 3.50 10.73
N ARG A 268 -1.86 4.69 10.91
CA ARG A 268 -2.99 4.90 11.82
C ARG A 268 -4.27 4.18 11.40
N SER A 269 -4.39 3.82 10.12
CA SER A 269 -5.57 3.12 9.58
C SER A 269 -5.56 1.62 9.88
N VAL A 270 -4.37 1.02 10.06
CA VAL A 270 -4.24 -0.45 10.21
C VAL A 270 -3.62 -0.89 11.53
N LEU A 271 -2.88 -0.01 12.21
CA LEU A 271 -2.25 -0.35 13.48
C LEU A 271 -3.23 -0.14 14.65
N PRO A 272 -3.12 -0.98 15.70
CA PRO A 272 -3.92 -0.82 16.90
C PRO A 272 -3.63 0.53 17.59
N LYS A 273 -4.63 1.06 18.30
CA LYS A 273 -4.51 2.31 19.07
C LYS A 273 -4.04 2.04 20.50
#